data_AF-A0A947YW16-F1
#
_entry.id   AF-A0A947YW16-F1
#
_cell.length_a   1.000
_cell.length_b   1.000
_cell.length_c   1.000
_cell.angle_alpha   90.00
_cell.angle_beta   90.00
_cell.angle_gamma   90.00
#
_symmetry.space_group_name_H-M   'P 1'
#
loop_
_entity.id
_entity.type
_entity.pdbx_description
1 polymer ?
#
loop_
_entity_poly.entity_id
_entity_poly.type
_entity_poly.pdbx_seq_one_letter_code
_entity_poly.pdbx_strand_id
1 'polypeptide(L)'
;MKVFISWSGKRSKALAIALRDWLPMVLQYVEPWVSDKDISAGDRWAQAIAGELDAANFGIICITPENLHSEWILFESGALSKSMLDAKVIPLLYGLELSDLSGPLSQFQAQKMEESGVMEIVRSINKVSETKTENRIVDQLVPMLWPGLR
;
A
#
# COMPACT_ATOMS: atom_id res chain seq x y z
N MET A 1 -9.52 0.14 -11.15
CA MET A 1 -8.12 -0.32 -10.93
C MET A 1 -8.00 -0.80 -9.50
N LYS A 2 -7.64 -2.07 -9.29
CA LYS A 2 -7.46 -2.60 -7.93
C LYS A 2 -6.18 -2.06 -7.29
N VAL A 3 -6.22 -1.76 -6.00
CA VAL A 3 -5.04 -1.38 -5.21
C VAL A 3 -4.99 -2.26 -3.98
N PHE A 4 -3.98 -3.12 -3.88
CA PHE A 4 -3.80 -3.99 -2.73
C PHE A 4 -3.24 -3.19 -1.55
N ILE A 5 -3.83 -3.31 -0.36
CA ILE A 5 -3.36 -2.67 0.87
C ILE A 5 -3.10 -3.73 1.93
N SER A 6 -1.84 -3.86 2.29
CA SER A 6 -1.33 -4.85 3.22
C SER A 6 -1.12 -4.23 4.60
N TRP A 7 -1.46 -4.98 5.65
CA TRP A 7 -1.28 -4.54 7.04
C TRP A 7 -0.94 -5.69 7.98
N SER A 8 -0.32 -5.35 9.10
CA SER A 8 -0.07 -6.28 10.21
C SER A 8 -0.13 -5.56 11.55
N GLY A 9 -0.94 -6.06 12.48
CA GLY A 9 -1.19 -5.40 13.76
C GLY A 9 -2.30 -4.35 13.72
N LYS A 10 -2.73 -3.87 14.89
CA LYS A 10 -3.92 -3.01 15.04
C LYS A 10 -3.76 -1.64 14.37
N ARG A 11 -2.62 -0.98 14.57
CA ARG A 11 -2.34 0.37 14.06
C ARG A 11 -2.23 0.39 12.54
N SER A 12 -1.48 -0.56 11.99
CA SER A 12 -1.40 -0.79 10.54
C SER A 12 -2.76 -1.14 9.92
N LYS A 13 -3.62 -1.93 10.60
CA LYS A 13 -5.00 -2.21 10.14
C LYS A 13 -5.83 -0.93 10.03
N ALA A 14 -5.79 -0.08 11.05
CA ALA A 14 -6.52 1.18 11.06
C ALA A 14 -6.08 2.09 9.90
N LEU A 15 -4.76 2.18 9.65
CA LEU A 15 -4.21 2.89 8.50
C LEU A 15 -4.71 2.32 7.17
N ALA A 16 -4.68 1.00 7.00
CA ALA A 16 -5.14 0.35 5.78
C ALA A 16 -6.63 0.59 5.50
N ILE A 17 -7.46 0.57 6.54
CA ILE A 17 -8.89 0.89 6.47
C ILE A 17 -9.10 2.36 6.07
N ALA A 18 -8.36 3.28 6.70
CA ALA A 18 -8.45 4.70 6.38
C ALA A 18 -8.08 4.97 4.92
N LEU A 19 -7.01 4.35 4.42
CA LEU A 19 -6.62 4.45 3.00
C LEU A 19 -7.66 3.85 2.05
N ARG A 20 -8.26 2.72 2.43
CA ARG A 20 -9.31 2.07 1.62
C ARG A 20 -10.51 2.99 1.42
N ASP A 21 -10.91 3.69 2.48
CA ASP A 21 -12.09 4.56 2.41
C ASP A 21 -11.74 5.92 1.77
N TRP A 22 -10.49 6.38 1.92
CA TRP A 22 -10.03 7.69 1.44
C TRP A 22 -9.61 7.72 -0.03
N LEU A 23 -8.88 6.70 -0.52
CA LEU A 23 -8.35 6.67 -1.90
C LEU A 23 -9.43 6.87 -2.97
N PRO A 24 -10.63 6.25 -2.90
CA PRO A 24 -11.69 6.46 -3.89
C PRO A 24 -12.24 7.89 -3.92
N MET A 25 -12.08 8.65 -2.83
CA MET A 25 -12.49 10.06 -2.80
C MET A 25 -11.59 10.94 -3.69
N VAL A 26 -10.32 10.56 -3.84
CA VAL A 26 -9.35 11.26 -4.70
C VAL A 26 -9.33 10.68 -6.10
N LEU A 27 -9.32 9.35 -6.21
CA LEU A 27 -9.28 8.59 -7.46
C LEU A 27 -10.48 7.65 -7.54
N GLN A 28 -11.59 8.13 -8.09
CA GLN A 28 -12.89 7.43 -8.08
C GLN A 28 -12.91 6.06 -8.77
N TYR A 29 -11.96 5.81 -9.68
CA TYR A 29 -11.84 4.53 -10.39
C TYR A 29 -10.98 3.50 -9.64
N VAL A 30 -10.41 3.87 -8.49
CA VAL A 30 -9.60 2.97 -7.66
C VAL A 30 -10.52 2.11 -6.81
N GLU A 31 -10.20 0.82 -6.74
CA GLU A 31 -10.87 -0.18 -5.93
C GLU A 31 -9.85 -0.71 -4.92
N PRO A 32 -9.69 -0.07 -3.75
CA PRO A 32 -8.74 -0.52 -2.75
C PRO A 32 -9.23 -1.82 -2.12
N TRP A 33 -8.35 -2.81 -2.03
CA TRP A 33 -8.58 -4.09 -1.40
C TRP A 33 -7.64 -4.26 -0.23
N VAL A 34 -8.19 -4.37 0.98
CA VAL A 34 -7.42 -4.54 2.21
C VAL A 34 -7.24 -6.03 2.47
N SER A 35 -6.01 -6.50 2.67
CA SER A 35 -5.75 -7.91 2.95
C SER A 35 -6.53 -8.35 4.18
N ASP A 36 -7.41 -9.34 4.05
CA ASP A 36 -8.05 -9.89 5.24
C ASP A 36 -7.04 -10.77 5.99
N LYS A 37 -7.10 -10.74 7.32
CA LYS A 37 -6.36 -11.73 8.13
C LYS A 37 -6.98 -13.12 7.99
N ASP A 38 -8.21 -13.19 7.52
CA ASP A 38 -8.98 -14.40 7.30
C ASP A 38 -8.66 -15.08 5.96
N ILE A 39 -7.37 -15.16 5.61
CA ILE A 39 -6.95 -16.26 4.74
C ILE A 39 -7.05 -17.51 5.61
N SER A 40 -8.01 -18.38 5.28
CA SER A 40 -8.43 -19.50 6.11
C SER A 40 -7.22 -20.29 6.61
N ALA A 41 -7.25 -20.75 7.86
CA ALA A 41 -6.21 -21.63 8.39
C ALA A 41 -6.02 -22.84 7.45
N GLY A 42 -4.89 -22.90 6.76
CA GLY A 42 -4.58 -23.93 5.76
C GLY A 42 -4.39 -23.42 4.32
N ASP A 43 -4.84 -22.20 4.01
CA ASP A 43 -4.56 -21.56 2.74
C ASP A 43 -3.11 -21.07 2.71
N ARG A 44 -2.47 -21.19 1.54
CA ARG A 44 -1.13 -20.63 1.32
C ARG A 44 -1.26 -19.12 1.21
N TRP A 45 -1.28 -18.46 2.37
CA TRP A 45 -1.36 -17.02 2.55
C TRP A 45 -0.58 -16.24 1.49
N ALA A 46 0.71 -16.53 1.34
CA ALA A 46 1.60 -15.92 0.35
C ALA A 46 1.12 -16.05 -1.11
N GLN A 47 0.49 -17.17 -1.49
CA GLN A 47 -0.03 -17.37 -2.85
C GLN A 47 -1.31 -16.58 -3.11
N ALA A 48 -2.21 -16.46 -2.13
CA ALA A 48 -3.42 -15.65 -2.26
C ALA A 48 -3.08 -14.18 -2.48
N ILE A 49 -2.10 -13.67 -1.72
CA ILE A 49 -1.59 -12.30 -1.89
C ILE A 49 -0.87 -12.13 -3.22
N ALA A 50 -0.12 -13.14 -3.66
CA ALA A 50 0.55 -13.09 -4.95
C ALA A 50 -0.47 -12.95 -6.07
N GLY A 51 -1.55 -13.73 -6.02
CA GLY A 51 -2.66 -13.62 -6.97
C GLY A 51 -3.33 -12.25 -6.95
N GLU A 52 -3.64 -11.71 -5.76
CA GLU A 52 -4.27 -10.38 -5.66
C GLU A 52 -3.32 -9.26 -6.09
N LEU A 53 -2.03 -9.35 -5.77
CA LEU A 53 -1.02 -8.37 -6.17
C LEU A 53 -0.78 -8.41 -7.69
N ASP A 54 -0.76 -9.61 -8.28
CA ASP A 54 -0.64 -9.83 -9.72
C ASP A 54 -1.88 -9.29 -10.47
N ALA A 55 -3.07 -9.46 -9.88
CA ALA A 55 -4.32 -8.90 -10.40
C ALA A 55 -4.48 -7.39 -10.18
N ALA A 56 -3.85 -6.81 -9.16
CA ALA A 56 -3.95 -5.39 -8.82
C ALA A 56 -2.88 -4.52 -9.49
N ASN A 57 -1.70 -5.08 -9.78
CA ASN A 57 -0.52 -4.39 -10.33
C ASN A 57 0.02 -3.23 -9.46
N PHE A 58 -0.64 -2.91 -8.33
CA PHE A 58 -0.22 -1.90 -7.37
C PHE A 58 -0.53 -2.33 -5.93
N GLY A 59 0.45 -2.16 -5.04
CA GLY A 59 0.38 -2.52 -3.63
C GLY A 59 0.88 -1.42 -2.70
N ILE A 60 0.21 -1.24 -1.57
CA ILE A 60 0.64 -0.39 -0.46
C ILE A 60 0.87 -1.27 0.76
N ILE A 61 2.04 -1.15 1.40
CA ILE A 61 2.37 -1.90 2.62
C ILE A 61 2.39 -0.93 3.80
N CYS A 62 1.43 -1.06 4.72
CA CYS A 62 1.34 -0.21 5.91
C CYS A 62 2.34 -0.66 6.98
N ILE A 63 3.45 0.06 7.13
CA ILE A 63 4.52 -0.26 8.08
C ILE A 63 4.45 0.66 9.29
N THR A 64 4.59 0.06 10.46
CA THR A 64 4.56 0.69 11.77
C THR A 64 5.68 0.09 12.63
N PRO A 65 6.16 0.77 13.69
CA PRO A 65 7.20 0.22 14.56
C PRO A 65 6.89 -1.18 15.10
N GLU A 66 5.62 -1.46 15.35
CA GLU A 66 5.15 -2.73 15.92
C GLU A 66 5.21 -3.90 14.93
N ASN A 67 5.22 -3.62 13.61
CA ASN A 67 5.17 -4.65 12.58
C ASN A 67 6.40 -4.68 11.67
N LEU A 68 7.37 -3.77 11.86
CA LEU A 68 8.62 -3.65 11.09
C LEU A 68 9.38 -4.99 10.98
N HIS A 69 9.32 -5.81 12.03
CA HIS A 69 9.99 -7.11 12.10
C HIS A 69 9.02 -8.31 12.00
N SER A 70 7.76 -8.09 11.64
CA SER A 70 6.80 -9.18 11.53
C SER A 70 7.18 -10.13 10.37
N GLU A 71 6.83 -11.42 10.49
CA GLU A 71 7.04 -12.43 9.42
C GLU A 71 6.41 -12.01 8.09
N TRP A 72 5.40 -11.13 8.14
CA TRP A 72 4.87 -10.48 6.96
C TRP A 72 5.92 -9.67 6.23
N ILE A 73 6.75 -8.88 6.92
CA ILE A 73 7.81 -8.08 6.30
C ILE A 73 9.02 -8.93 5.92
N LEU A 74 9.25 -10.05 6.62
CA LEU A 74 10.28 -11.04 6.31
C LEU A 74 9.87 -11.96 5.13
N PHE A 75 9.30 -11.37 4.07
CA PHE A 75 8.89 -11.93 2.76
C PHE A 75 10.06 -12.60 1.98
N GLU A 76 10.94 -13.35 2.64
CA GLU A 76 12.12 -14.00 2.08
C GLU A 76 11.81 -15.29 1.28
N SER A 77 10.57 -15.78 1.30
CA SER A 77 10.24 -17.10 0.77
C SER A 77 9.74 -17.07 -0.69
N GLY A 78 10.52 -16.51 -1.62
CA GLY A 78 10.60 -16.82 -3.07
C GLY A 78 9.34 -16.92 -3.96
N ALA A 79 8.12 -16.89 -3.42
CA ALA A 79 6.85 -17.13 -4.10
C ALA A 79 6.17 -15.83 -4.52
N LEU A 80 6.39 -14.76 -3.74
CA LEU A 80 5.89 -13.42 -4.01
C LEU A 80 6.89 -12.53 -4.75
N SER A 81 8.18 -12.90 -4.78
CA SER A 81 9.22 -12.13 -5.45
C SER A 81 8.93 -11.94 -6.94
N LYS A 82 8.34 -12.94 -7.60
CA LYS A 82 7.97 -12.85 -9.02
C LYS A 82 6.80 -11.87 -9.25
N SER A 83 5.70 -12.00 -8.51
CA SER A 83 4.55 -11.09 -8.65
C SER A 83 4.87 -9.65 -8.22
N MET A 84 5.80 -9.46 -7.28
CA MET A 84 6.30 -8.13 -6.91
C MET A 84 7.25 -7.50 -7.93
N LEU A 85 7.92 -8.28 -8.79
CA LEU A 85 8.75 -7.72 -9.87
C LEU A 85 7.89 -7.02 -10.91
N ASP A 86 6.69 -7.53 -11.16
CA ASP A 86 5.76 -6.97 -12.14
C ASP A 86 4.81 -5.92 -11.52
N ALA A 87 4.51 -6.01 -10.21
CA ALA A 87 3.65 -5.07 -9.51
C ALA A 87 4.42 -3.88 -8.88
N LYS A 88 3.81 -2.69 -8.87
CA LYS A 88 4.38 -1.53 -8.15
C LYS A 88 4.01 -1.57 -6.68
N VAL A 89 5.01 -1.60 -5.80
CA VAL A 89 4.78 -1.64 -4.35
C VAL A 89 5.37 -0.41 -3.67
N ILE A 90 4.59 0.23 -2.80
CA ILE A 90 5.04 1.35 -1.97
C ILE A 90 4.87 1.00 -0.49
N PRO A 91 5.98 0.88 0.26
CA PRO A 91 5.93 0.89 1.72
C PRO A 91 5.49 2.26 2.24
N LEU A 92 4.42 2.31 3.03
CA LEU A 92 3.92 3.50 3.69
C LEU A 92 4.28 3.46 5.18
N LEU A 93 5.15 4.36 5.59
CA LEU A 93 5.74 4.41 6.93
C LEU A 93 4.92 5.31 7.84
N TYR A 94 4.37 4.75 8.91
CA TYR A 94 3.67 5.52 9.93
C TYR A 94 4.44 5.46 11.24
N GLY A 95 5.04 6.58 11.63
CA GLY A 95 5.87 6.72 12.84
C GLY A 95 7.22 6.02 12.74
N LEU A 96 7.80 5.96 11.53
CA LEU A 96 9.13 5.43 11.21
C LEU A 96 9.84 6.37 10.25
N GLU A 97 11.16 6.32 10.25
CA GLU A 97 12.01 6.97 9.28
C GLU A 97 12.42 5.99 8.17
N LEU A 98 12.84 6.53 7.02
CA LEU A 98 13.33 5.71 5.90
C LEU A 98 14.54 4.86 6.29
N SER A 99 15.37 5.35 7.21
CA SER A 99 16.54 4.64 7.75
C SER A 99 16.18 3.42 8.60
N ASP A 100 14.94 3.32 9.08
CA ASP A 100 14.48 2.17 9.86
C ASP A 100 14.18 0.97 8.95
N LEU A 101 14.03 1.18 7.64
CA LEU A 101 13.87 0.10 6.68
C LEU A 101 15.20 -0.62 6.46
N SER A 102 15.13 -1.94 6.49
CA SER A 102 16.25 -2.83 6.25
C SER A 102 15.85 -4.00 5.34
N GLY A 103 16.84 -4.72 4.81
CA GLY A 103 16.61 -5.91 4.00
C GLY A 103 15.91 -5.60 2.66
N PRO A 104 15.05 -6.50 2.15
CA PRO A 104 14.39 -6.33 0.86
C PRO A 104 13.52 -5.07 0.75
N LEU A 105 12.97 -4.59 1.87
CA LEU A 105 12.13 -3.39 1.87
C LEU A 105 12.88 -2.11 1.51
N SER A 106 14.19 -2.03 1.80
CA SER A 106 15.01 -0.87 1.43
C SER A 106 15.21 -0.74 -0.08
N GLN A 107 14.82 -1.75 -0.86
CA GLN A 107 14.86 -1.71 -2.33
C GLN A 107 13.68 -0.93 -2.92
N PHE A 108 12.61 -0.74 -2.15
CA PHE A 108 11.42 0.00 -2.57
C PHE A 108 11.52 1.47 -2.16
N GLN A 109 10.92 2.34 -2.99
CA GLN A 109 10.76 3.76 -2.68
C GLN A 109 9.63 3.94 -1.67
N ALA A 110 9.95 3.91 -0.39
CA ALA A 110 9.00 4.12 0.69
C ALA A 110 8.54 5.58 0.78
N GLN A 111 7.31 5.76 1.24
CA GLN A 111 6.72 7.06 1.51
C GLN A 111 6.34 7.16 2.98
N LYS A 112 6.49 8.35 3.57
CA LYS A 112 6.02 8.60 4.93
C LYS A 112 4.53 8.92 4.90
N MET A 113 3.84 8.59 5.99
CA MET A 113 2.46 8.98 6.22
C MET A 113 2.38 10.48 6.56
N GLU A 114 2.68 11.27 5.55
CA GLU A 114 2.69 12.73 5.49
C GLU A 114 1.99 13.14 4.19
N GLU A 115 1.48 14.37 4.12
CA GLU A 115 0.72 14.85 2.95
C GLU A 115 1.50 14.67 1.63
N SER A 116 2.79 14.99 1.64
CA SER A 116 3.70 14.83 0.50
C SER A 116 3.88 13.37 0.09
N GLY A 117 4.00 12.46 1.06
CA GLY A 117 4.14 11.04 0.79
C GLY A 117 2.85 10.41 0.25
N VAL A 118 1.70 10.80 0.79
CA VAL A 118 0.39 10.38 0.27
C VAL A 118 0.14 10.95 -1.12
N MET A 119 0.52 12.21 -1.39
CA MET A 119 0.48 12.80 -2.73
C MET A 119 1.27 11.95 -3.74
N GLU A 120 2.47 11.51 -3.38
CA GLU A 120 3.31 10.70 -4.27
C GLU A 120 2.68 9.31 -4.52
N ILE A 121 2.07 8.70 -3.50
CA ILE A 121 1.31 7.44 -3.65
C ILE A 121 0.15 7.64 -4.64
N VAL A 122 -0.67 8.68 -4.46
CA VAL A 122 -1.82 8.96 -5.33
C VAL A 122 -1.37 9.21 -6.77
N ARG A 123 -0.32 10.01 -6.97
CA ARG A 123 0.27 10.25 -8.30
C ARG A 123 0.81 8.96 -8.92
N SER A 124 1.44 8.10 -8.13
CA SER A 124 1.94 6.80 -8.58
C SER A 124 0.82 5.88 -9.05
N ILE A 125 -0.29 5.81 -8.31
CA ILE A 125 -1.49 5.06 -8.72
C ILE A 125 -2.07 5.65 -10.02
N ASN A 126 -2.26 6.97 -10.06
CA ASN A 126 -2.81 7.67 -11.23
C ASN A 126 -1.96 7.50 -12.49
N LYS A 127 -0.64 7.44 -12.34
CA LYS A 127 0.30 7.27 -13.46
C LYS A 127 0.13 5.93 -14.17
N VAL A 128 -0.10 4.85 -13.41
CA VAL A 128 -0.19 3.49 -13.94
C VAL A 128 -1.60 3.05 -14.30
N SER A 129 -2.62 3.80 -13.89
CA SER A 129 -3.99 3.51 -14.29
C SER A 129 -4.25 3.86 -15.75
N GLU A 130 -5.09 3.06 -16.41
CA GLU A 130 -5.62 3.38 -17.74
C GLU A 130 -6.61 4.55 -17.69
N THR A 131 -7.39 4.63 -16.60
CA THR A 131 -8.27 5.77 -16.32
C THR A 131 -7.51 6.76 -15.47
N LYS A 132 -7.35 7.99 -15.94
CA LYS A 132 -6.55 9.01 -15.24
C LYS A 132 -7.41 10.18 -14.79
N THR A 133 -7.17 10.61 -13.57
CA THR A 133 -7.59 11.93 -13.09
C THR A 133 -6.55 12.95 -13.53
N GLU A 134 -6.96 14.15 -13.96
CA GLU A 134 -6.01 15.21 -14.29
C GLU A 134 -5.10 15.53 -13.10
N ASN A 135 -3.79 15.69 -13.34
CA ASN A 135 -2.83 15.98 -12.27
C ASN A 135 -3.22 17.24 -11.47
N ARG A 136 -3.76 18.26 -12.13
CA ARG A 136 -4.25 19.48 -11.46
C ARG A 136 -5.37 19.19 -10.45
N ILE A 137 -6.24 18.21 -10.75
CA ILE A 137 -7.32 17.81 -9.84
C ILE A 137 -6.73 17.02 -8.67
N VAL A 138 -5.82 16.09 -8.92
CA VAL A 138 -5.11 15.34 -7.86
C VAL A 138 -4.40 16.32 -6.90
N ASP A 139 -3.69 17.30 -7.45
CA ASP A 139 -2.95 18.31 -6.70
C ASP A 139 -3.85 19.22 -5.84
N GLN A 140 -5.14 19.32 -6.18
CA GLN A 140 -6.14 20.06 -5.40
C GLN A 140 -6.84 19.17 -4.37
N LEU A 141 -7.21 17.95 -4.74
CA LEU A 141 -7.99 17.05 -3.90
C LEU A 141 -7.18 16.48 -2.73
N VAL A 142 -5.91 16.13 -2.95
CA VAL A 142 -5.10 15.53 -1.87
C VAL A 142 -4.94 16.49 -0.68
N PRO A 143 -4.52 17.76 -0.83
CA PRO A 143 -4.42 18.69 0.29
C PRO A 143 -5.78 18.96 0.95
N MET A 144 -6.85 19.02 0.15
CA MET A 144 -8.20 19.27 0.65
C MET A 144 -8.75 18.12 1.50
N LEU A 145 -8.47 16.88 1.12
CA LEU A 145 -8.96 15.67 1.79
C LEU A 145 -8.00 15.11 2.83
N TRP A 146 -6.74 15.57 2.86
CA TRP A 146 -5.72 15.15 3.82
C TRP A 146 -6.15 15.25 5.29
N PRO A 147 -6.88 16.29 5.75
CA PRO A 147 -7.33 16.37 7.14
C PRO A 147 -8.23 15.22 7.60
N GLY A 148 -8.87 14.51 6.68
CA GLY A 148 -9.70 13.33 6.98
C GLY A 148 -8.92 12.01 7.08
N LEU A 149 -7.63 12.01 6.72
CA LEU A 149 -6.76 10.83 6.71
C LEU A 149 -5.71 10.85 7.85
N ARG A 150 -5.41 12.02 8.42
CA ARG A 150 -4.39 12.22 9.47
C ARG A 150 -4.85 11.81 10.89
#